data_AF-A0AB39T4W8-F1
#
_entry.id   AF-A0AB39T4W8-F1
#
_cell.length_a   1.000
_cell.length_b   1.000
_cell.length_c   1.000
_cell.angle_alpha   90.00
_cell.angle_beta   90.00
_cell.angle_gamma   90.00
#
_symmetry.space_group_name_H-M   'P 1'
#
loop_
_entity.id
_entity.type
_entity.pdbx_description
1 polymer ?
#
loop_
_entity_poly.entity_id
_entity_poly.type
_entity_poly.pdbx_seq_one_letter_code
_entity_poly.pdbx_strand_id
1 'polypeptide(L)'
;MLRLEEELSRAAPGDLPLEALKSRLLALWEEEDFPGAARELTEAAWSRPLEQATELLYWLCEAGVPVAAEAFVVDVARLRPLDDVLETHPAVKEFGGASMQEMWMSTVAGRVTRGNAAAVYEGLWRSDGDDVLAEAVRRVDSDDDAVALVLAALSGQPDPAGLTELSRVLASGRPSDRLGLRVIVGLAEAGRADVATHVLAVALRRVSYTDVARWMTALRSEQIDILLDLVPRLDDGLLMTMFTSHLWREEALFDRLLTAMARQGRLDALDPTMTRTVAQAIARWRRSRGQ
;
A
#
# COMPACT_ATOMS: atom_id res chain seq x y z
N MET A 1 -43.25 -29.59 -21.12
CA MET A 1 -41.90 -29.40 -20.56
C MET A 1 -40.93 -28.94 -21.67
N LEU A 2 -41.35 -28.01 -22.55
CA LEU A 2 -40.60 -27.51 -23.72
C LEU A 2 -40.42 -25.98 -23.71
N ARG A 3 -41.03 -25.29 -22.72
CA ARG A 3 -41.09 -23.82 -22.67
C ARG A 3 -39.82 -23.19 -22.09
N LEU A 4 -39.15 -23.92 -21.20
CA LEU A 4 -37.93 -23.46 -20.53
C LEU A 4 -36.72 -23.49 -21.48
N GLU A 5 -36.59 -24.54 -22.29
CA GLU A 5 -35.51 -24.68 -23.28
C GLU A 5 -35.61 -23.61 -24.40
N GLU A 6 -36.82 -23.28 -24.83
CA GLU A 6 -37.06 -22.20 -25.80
C GLU A 6 -36.75 -20.80 -25.23
N GLU A 7 -37.08 -20.56 -23.95
CA GLU A 7 -36.76 -19.30 -23.26
C GLU A 7 -35.25 -19.15 -23.02
N LEU A 8 -34.54 -20.25 -22.73
CA LEU A 8 -33.09 -20.28 -22.58
C LEU A 8 -32.33 -20.03 -23.90
N SER A 9 -32.93 -20.38 -25.05
CA SER A 9 -32.30 -20.17 -26.37
C SER A 9 -32.32 -18.71 -26.87
N ARG A 10 -33.18 -17.86 -26.27
CA ARG A 10 -33.38 -16.45 -26.68
C ARG A 10 -32.79 -15.43 -25.70
N ALA A 11 -32.40 -15.87 -24.51
CA ALA A 11 -31.84 -15.03 -23.47
C ALA A 11 -30.48 -14.46 -23.90
N ALA A 12 -30.26 -13.16 -23.68
CA ALA A 12 -28.92 -12.61 -23.83
C ALA A 12 -27.99 -13.23 -22.77
N PRO A 13 -26.68 -13.33 -23.02
CA PRO A 13 -25.70 -13.70 -22.00
C PRO A 13 -25.90 -12.82 -20.76
N GLY A 14 -26.37 -13.41 -19.64
CA GLY A 14 -26.75 -12.71 -18.40
C GLY A 14 -28.21 -12.82 -17.93
N ASP A 15 -29.17 -13.21 -18.80
CA ASP A 15 -30.62 -13.18 -18.48
C ASP A 15 -31.17 -14.42 -17.77
N LEU A 16 -30.36 -15.47 -17.61
CA LEU A 16 -30.76 -16.74 -17.01
C LEU A 16 -31.05 -16.55 -15.50
N PRO A 17 -32.19 -16.96 -14.91
CA PRO A 17 -32.43 -16.77 -13.47
C PRO A 17 -31.30 -17.33 -12.60
N LEU A 18 -30.90 -16.64 -11.52
CA LEU A 18 -29.73 -17.02 -10.72
C LEU A 18 -29.77 -18.49 -10.24
N GLU A 19 -30.93 -18.97 -9.81
CA GLU A 19 -31.12 -20.38 -9.41
C GLU A 19 -30.89 -21.37 -10.56
N ALA A 20 -31.26 -21.01 -11.78
CA ALA A 20 -30.97 -21.83 -12.95
C ALA A 20 -29.46 -21.84 -13.25
N LEU A 21 -28.74 -20.73 -12.97
CA LEU A 21 -27.29 -20.66 -13.17
C LEU A 21 -26.58 -21.54 -12.15
N LYS A 22 -26.96 -21.45 -10.87
CA LYS A 22 -26.46 -22.33 -9.80
C LYS A 22 -26.67 -23.81 -10.16
N SER A 23 -27.87 -24.17 -10.63
CA SER A 23 -28.19 -25.54 -11.05
C SER A 23 -27.33 -25.99 -12.24
N ARG A 24 -27.12 -25.11 -13.22
CA ARG A 24 -26.26 -25.40 -14.38
C ARG A 24 -24.80 -25.57 -13.99
N LEU A 25 -24.28 -24.74 -13.08
CA LEU A 25 -22.90 -24.85 -12.58
C LEU A 25 -22.67 -26.17 -11.85
N LEU A 26 -23.64 -26.62 -11.03
CA LEU A 26 -23.57 -27.95 -10.39
C LEU A 26 -23.52 -29.06 -11.43
N ALA A 27 -24.39 -29.03 -12.44
CA ALA A 27 -24.39 -30.02 -13.51
C ALA A 27 -23.04 -30.06 -14.26
N LEU A 28 -22.46 -28.89 -14.57
CA LEU A 28 -21.14 -28.80 -15.22
C LEU A 28 -20.03 -29.39 -14.34
N TRP A 29 -20.06 -29.19 -13.02
CA TRP A 29 -19.09 -29.82 -12.13
C TRP A 29 -19.30 -31.32 -11.97
N GLU A 30 -20.54 -31.80 -11.94
CA GLU A 30 -20.88 -33.23 -11.92
C GLU A 30 -20.42 -33.94 -13.20
N GLU A 31 -20.49 -33.25 -14.34
CA GLU A 31 -20.00 -33.71 -15.64
C GLU A 31 -18.48 -33.53 -15.82
N GLU A 32 -17.77 -32.99 -14.82
CA GLU A 32 -16.36 -32.61 -14.86
C GLU A 32 -15.99 -31.59 -15.98
N ASP A 33 -16.97 -30.83 -16.49
CA ASP A 33 -16.77 -29.72 -17.42
C ASP A 33 -16.38 -28.42 -16.68
N PHE A 34 -15.20 -28.45 -16.04
CA PHE A 34 -14.63 -27.29 -15.35
C PHE A 34 -14.41 -26.07 -16.27
N PRO A 35 -13.94 -26.22 -17.52
CA PRO A 35 -13.84 -25.08 -18.45
C PRO A 35 -15.20 -24.46 -18.78
N GLY A 36 -16.24 -25.29 -18.92
CA GLY A 36 -17.61 -24.82 -19.06
C GLY A 36 -18.05 -24.00 -17.86
N ALA A 37 -17.89 -24.52 -16.63
CA ALA A 37 -18.25 -23.82 -15.41
C ALA A 37 -17.49 -22.49 -15.25
N ALA A 38 -16.18 -22.48 -15.54
CA ALA A 38 -15.35 -21.26 -15.48
C ALA A 38 -15.84 -20.19 -16.46
N ARG A 39 -16.25 -20.58 -17.68
CA ARG A 39 -16.81 -19.65 -18.68
C ARG A 39 -18.13 -19.04 -18.20
N GLU A 40 -19.05 -19.84 -17.64
CA GLU A 40 -20.30 -19.33 -17.09
C GLU A 40 -20.07 -18.38 -15.90
N LEU A 41 -19.11 -18.71 -15.03
CA LEU A 41 -18.71 -17.85 -13.90
C LEU A 41 -18.08 -16.53 -14.37
N THR A 42 -17.17 -16.59 -15.35
CA THR A 42 -16.57 -15.39 -15.95
C THR A 42 -17.67 -14.51 -16.53
N GLU A 43 -18.62 -15.10 -17.28
CA GLU A 43 -19.74 -14.39 -17.87
C GLU A 43 -20.61 -13.73 -16.81
N ALA A 44 -20.93 -14.46 -15.74
CA ALA A 44 -21.69 -13.94 -14.62
C ALA A 44 -20.98 -12.78 -13.92
N ALA A 45 -19.65 -12.84 -13.78
CA ALA A 45 -18.87 -11.83 -13.07
C ALA A 45 -19.03 -10.42 -13.69
N TRP A 46 -19.07 -10.31 -15.01
CA TRP A 46 -19.15 -9.01 -15.71
C TRP A 46 -20.56 -8.59 -16.13
N SER A 47 -21.48 -9.54 -16.39
CA SER A 47 -22.80 -9.23 -16.96
C SER A 47 -23.91 -9.10 -15.94
N ARG A 48 -23.77 -9.70 -14.75
CA ARG A 48 -24.84 -9.77 -13.75
C ARG A 48 -24.97 -8.51 -12.91
N PRO A 49 -26.18 -8.17 -12.43
CA PRO A 49 -26.36 -7.21 -11.34
C PRO A 49 -25.45 -7.56 -10.14
N LEU A 50 -24.97 -6.53 -9.45
CA LEU A 50 -24.00 -6.68 -8.37
C LEU A 50 -24.54 -7.57 -7.24
N GLU A 51 -25.82 -7.41 -6.91
CA GLU A 51 -26.49 -8.19 -5.87
C GLU A 51 -26.50 -9.69 -6.21
N GLN A 52 -26.72 -10.02 -7.48
CA GLN A 52 -26.68 -11.41 -7.96
C GLN A 52 -25.25 -11.96 -7.96
N ALA A 53 -24.25 -11.15 -8.28
CA ALA A 53 -22.86 -11.57 -8.22
C ALA A 53 -22.41 -11.83 -6.77
N THR A 54 -22.83 -10.99 -5.82
CA THR A 54 -22.58 -11.21 -4.39
C THR A 54 -23.28 -12.46 -3.87
N GLU A 55 -24.54 -12.68 -4.25
CA GLU A 55 -25.26 -13.91 -3.89
C GLU A 55 -24.61 -15.16 -4.50
N LEU A 56 -24.11 -15.06 -5.73
CA LEU A 56 -23.37 -16.15 -6.38
C LEU A 56 -22.05 -16.44 -5.65
N LEU A 57 -21.30 -15.41 -5.24
CA LEU A 57 -20.08 -15.57 -4.43
C LEU A 57 -20.37 -16.31 -3.12
N TYR A 58 -21.41 -15.88 -2.39
CA TYR A 58 -21.85 -16.53 -1.16
C TYR A 58 -22.14 -18.03 -1.40
N TRP A 59 -22.93 -18.33 -2.43
CA TRP A 59 -23.27 -19.70 -2.79
C TRP A 59 -22.03 -20.54 -3.18
N LEU A 60 -21.07 -19.97 -3.91
CA LEU A 60 -19.82 -20.66 -4.26
C LEU A 60 -19.01 -21.04 -3.01
N CYS A 61 -18.98 -20.16 -2.02
CA CYS A 61 -18.34 -20.45 -0.73
C CYS A 61 -19.08 -21.56 0.04
N GLU A 62 -20.41 -21.50 0.10
CA GLU A 62 -21.22 -22.53 0.78
C GLU A 62 -21.15 -23.90 0.10
N ALA A 63 -21.13 -23.93 -1.23
CA ALA A 63 -21.04 -25.15 -2.02
C ALA A 63 -19.68 -25.86 -1.89
N GLY A 64 -18.70 -25.25 -1.21
CA GLY A 64 -17.40 -25.86 -0.95
C GLY A 64 -16.50 -25.92 -2.18
N VAL A 65 -16.64 -24.97 -3.11
CA VAL A 65 -15.83 -24.86 -4.34
C VAL A 65 -14.86 -23.66 -4.28
N PRO A 66 -13.88 -23.65 -3.34
CA PRO A 66 -13.09 -22.46 -3.03
C PRO A 66 -12.29 -21.93 -4.23
N VAL A 67 -11.75 -22.80 -5.08
CA VAL A 67 -10.98 -22.41 -6.28
C VAL A 67 -11.87 -21.66 -7.28
N ALA A 68 -13.13 -22.08 -7.43
CA ALA A 68 -14.08 -21.40 -8.32
C ALA A 68 -14.52 -20.05 -7.74
N ALA A 69 -14.75 -19.99 -6.42
CA ALA A 69 -15.08 -18.74 -5.73
C ALA A 69 -13.94 -17.70 -5.86
N GLU A 70 -12.69 -18.15 -5.70
CA GLU A 70 -11.49 -17.34 -5.86
C GLU A 70 -11.33 -16.82 -7.30
N ALA A 71 -11.47 -17.68 -8.32
CA ALA A 71 -11.42 -17.25 -9.71
C ALA A 71 -12.55 -16.25 -10.03
N PHE A 72 -13.76 -16.51 -9.52
CA PHE A 72 -14.90 -15.62 -9.70
C PHE A 72 -14.66 -14.23 -9.10
N VAL A 73 -14.11 -14.13 -7.88
CA VAL A 73 -13.83 -12.83 -7.26
C VAL A 73 -12.76 -12.04 -8.02
N VAL A 74 -11.77 -12.74 -8.57
CA VAL A 74 -10.73 -12.12 -9.43
C VAL A 74 -11.37 -11.58 -10.71
N ASP A 75 -12.27 -12.33 -11.34
CA ASP A 75 -12.99 -11.86 -12.52
C ASP A 75 -13.92 -10.69 -12.23
N VAL A 76 -14.62 -10.70 -11.10
CA VAL A 76 -15.40 -9.54 -10.62
C VAL A 76 -14.47 -8.33 -10.47
N ALA A 77 -13.36 -8.49 -9.76
CA ALA A 77 -12.38 -7.43 -9.52
C ALA A 77 -11.72 -6.93 -10.82
N ARG A 78 -11.60 -7.76 -11.85
CA ARG A 78 -10.95 -7.43 -13.13
C ARG A 78 -11.88 -6.79 -14.14
N LEU A 79 -13.11 -7.30 -14.26
CA LEU A 79 -14.00 -7.02 -15.38
C LEU A 79 -15.06 -5.96 -15.09
N ARG A 80 -15.45 -5.76 -13.82
CA ARG A 80 -16.50 -4.81 -13.46
C ARG A 80 -15.99 -3.37 -13.34
N PRO A 81 -16.88 -2.36 -13.43
CA PRO A 81 -16.57 -0.99 -13.03
C PRO A 81 -15.98 -0.93 -11.62
N LEU A 82 -15.13 0.07 -11.36
CA LEU A 82 -14.40 0.13 -10.09
C LEU A 82 -15.34 0.30 -8.89
N ASP A 83 -16.40 1.09 -9.02
CA ASP A 83 -17.38 1.33 -7.95
C ASP A 83 -18.03 0.02 -7.50
N ASP A 84 -18.54 -0.79 -8.44
CA ASP A 84 -19.05 -2.15 -8.18
C ASP A 84 -18.01 -3.01 -7.44
N VAL A 85 -16.73 -2.94 -7.84
CA VAL A 85 -15.67 -3.74 -7.21
C VAL A 85 -15.45 -3.32 -5.77
N LEU A 86 -15.43 -2.03 -5.47
CA LEU A 86 -15.33 -1.53 -4.09
C LEU A 86 -16.56 -1.93 -3.27
N GLU A 87 -17.75 -1.92 -3.87
CA GLU A 87 -18.98 -2.38 -3.22
C GLU A 87 -19.00 -3.91 -2.94
N THR A 88 -18.26 -4.72 -3.70
CA THR A 88 -18.11 -6.16 -3.38
C THR A 88 -17.21 -6.45 -2.18
N HIS A 89 -16.35 -5.52 -1.78
CA HIS A 89 -15.34 -5.74 -0.75
C HIS A 89 -15.87 -6.33 0.57
N PRO A 90 -17.00 -5.86 1.15
CA PRO A 90 -17.56 -6.45 2.37
C PRO A 90 -17.89 -7.94 2.22
N ALA A 91 -18.43 -8.36 1.07
CA ALA A 91 -18.76 -9.76 0.81
C ALA A 91 -17.50 -10.63 0.68
N VAL A 92 -16.44 -10.11 0.04
CA VAL A 92 -15.14 -10.79 -0.03
C VAL A 92 -14.55 -10.99 1.37
N LYS A 93 -14.73 -10.03 2.27
CA LYS A 93 -14.29 -10.15 3.67
C LYS A 93 -15.11 -11.11 4.49
N GLU A 94 -16.44 -11.07 4.34
CA GLU A 94 -17.36 -11.88 5.13
C GLU A 94 -17.32 -13.35 4.74
N PHE A 95 -17.29 -13.65 3.44
CA PHE A 95 -17.41 -15.01 2.92
C PHE A 95 -16.10 -15.59 2.41
N GLY A 96 -15.10 -14.74 2.15
CA GLY A 96 -13.81 -15.15 1.61
C GLY A 96 -12.79 -15.48 2.70
N GLY A 97 -12.01 -16.54 2.47
CA GLY A 97 -10.80 -16.83 3.25
C GLY A 97 -9.64 -15.90 2.87
N ALA A 98 -8.52 -16.01 3.60
CA ALA A 98 -7.34 -15.17 3.40
C ALA A 98 -6.82 -15.18 1.95
N SER A 99 -6.79 -16.35 1.31
CA SER A 99 -6.36 -16.53 -0.09
C SER A 99 -7.22 -15.73 -1.08
N MET A 100 -8.54 -15.77 -0.91
CA MET A 100 -9.49 -15.01 -1.74
C MET A 100 -9.31 -13.50 -1.56
N GLN A 101 -9.17 -13.04 -0.31
CA GLN A 101 -8.94 -11.64 0.01
C GLN A 101 -7.62 -11.14 -0.61
N GLU A 102 -6.54 -11.94 -0.53
CA GLU A 102 -5.25 -11.62 -1.14
C GLU A 102 -5.34 -11.49 -2.67
N MET A 103 -6.03 -12.43 -3.35
CA MET A 103 -6.21 -12.38 -4.79
C MET A 103 -7.08 -11.22 -5.26
N TRP A 104 -8.15 -10.93 -4.53
CA TRP A 104 -8.98 -9.76 -4.79
C TRP A 104 -8.18 -8.47 -4.61
N MET A 105 -7.49 -8.30 -3.47
CA MET A 105 -6.64 -7.14 -3.18
C MET A 105 -5.58 -6.96 -4.26
N SER A 106 -4.90 -8.04 -4.62
CA SER A 106 -3.90 -8.07 -5.69
C SER A 106 -4.50 -7.61 -7.01
N THR A 107 -5.70 -8.07 -7.37
CA THR A 107 -6.37 -7.67 -8.62
C THR A 107 -6.79 -6.19 -8.59
N VAL A 108 -7.38 -5.72 -7.49
CA VAL A 108 -7.79 -4.31 -7.32
C VAL A 108 -6.59 -3.38 -7.38
N ALA A 109 -5.50 -3.71 -6.67
CA ALA A 109 -4.28 -2.94 -6.70
C ALA A 109 -3.64 -2.88 -8.09
N GLY A 110 -3.89 -3.86 -8.97
CA GLY A 110 -3.46 -3.81 -10.38
C GLY A 110 -4.25 -2.82 -11.24
N ARG A 111 -5.42 -2.37 -10.76
CA ARG A 111 -6.28 -1.36 -11.39
C ARG A 111 -6.12 0.03 -10.81
N VAL A 112 -5.32 0.17 -9.75
CA VAL A 112 -5.06 1.46 -9.11
C VAL A 112 -4.13 2.29 -9.99
N THR A 113 -4.58 3.50 -10.28
CA THR A 113 -3.89 4.50 -11.09
C THR A 113 -3.93 5.84 -10.35
N ARG A 114 -3.14 6.81 -10.79
CA ARG A 114 -3.19 8.17 -10.21
C ARG A 114 -4.59 8.81 -10.31
N GLY A 115 -5.38 8.46 -11.31
CA GLY A 115 -6.70 9.06 -11.54
C GLY A 115 -7.80 8.51 -10.62
N ASN A 116 -7.62 7.31 -10.05
CA ASN A 116 -8.63 6.66 -9.21
C ASN A 116 -8.12 6.27 -7.81
N ALA A 117 -6.84 6.50 -7.50
CA ALA A 117 -6.24 6.08 -6.23
C ALA A 117 -6.96 6.61 -4.99
N ALA A 118 -7.43 7.86 -5.02
CA ALA A 118 -8.22 8.44 -3.91
C ALA A 118 -9.53 7.67 -3.70
N ALA A 119 -10.29 7.44 -4.79
CA ALA A 119 -11.56 6.73 -4.72
C ALA A 119 -11.39 5.29 -4.20
N VAL A 120 -10.32 4.60 -4.60
CA VAL A 120 -10.01 3.25 -4.07
C VAL A 120 -9.63 3.31 -2.59
N TYR A 121 -8.75 4.24 -2.20
CA TYR A 121 -8.31 4.34 -0.82
C TYR A 121 -9.45 4.72 0.14
N GLU A 122 -10.31 5.66 -0.27
CA GLU A 122 -11.44 6.16 0.53
C GLU A 122 -12.66 5.23 0.50
N GLY A 123 -12.86 4.49 -0.60
CA GLY A 123 -13.97 3.55 -0.77
C GLY A 123 -13.80 2.25 0.00
N LEU A 124 -12.61 1.99 0.55
CA LEU A 124 -12.32 0.84 1.39
C LEU A 124 -12.23 1.22 2.86
N TRP A 125 -12.38 0.24 3.75
CA TRP A 125 -12.05 0.44 5.15
C TRP A 125 -10.57 0.82 5.27
N ARG A 126 -10.23 1.73 6.20
CA ARG A 126 -8.90 2.36 6.26
C ARG A 126 -7.73 1.37 6.19
N SER A 127 -7.81 0.22 6.86
CA SER A 127 -6.76 -0.81 6.79
C SER A 127 -6.62 -1.42 5.41
N ASP A 128 -7.74 -1.69 4.73
CA ASP A 128 -7.74 -2.36 3.43
C ASP A 128 -7.38 -1.40 2.30
N GLY A 129 -7.76 -0.12 2.45
CA GLY A 129 -7.28 0.95 1.58
C GLY A 129 -5.76 1.10 1.66
N ASP A 130 -5.18 1.03 2.86
CA ASP A 130 -3.73 1.03 3.09
C ASP A 130 -3.06 -0.20 2.44
N ASP A 131 -3.60 -1.40 2.64
CA ASP A 131 -3.07 -2.64 2.05
C ASP A 131 -3.11 -2.64 0.51
N VAL A 132 -4.25 -2.24 -0.08
CA VAL A 132 -4.42 -2.13 -1.54
C VAL A 132 -3.48 -1.08 -2.12
N LEU A 133 -3.35 0.09 -1.47
CA LEU A 133 -2.43 1.13 -1.92
C LEU A 133 -0.96 0.68 -1.80
N ALA A 134 -0.60 0.00 -0.73
CA ALA A 134 0.73 -0.56 -0.54
C ALA A 134 1.07 -1.58 -1.63
N GLU A 135 0.13 -2.48 -1.95
CA GLU A 135 0.29 -3.45 -3.03
C GLU A 135 0.36 -2.77 -4.42
N ALA A 136 -0.40 -1.70 -4.65
CA ALA A 136 -0.30 -0.92 -5.88
C ALA A 136 1.08 -0.24 -6.01
N VAL A 137 1.60 0.30 -4.91
CA VAL A 137 2.93 0.91 -4.86
C VAL A 137 4.05 -0.12 -5.08
N ARG A 138 3.90 -1.38 -4.66
CA ARG A 138 4.87 -2.44 -4.99
C ARG A 138 5.03 -2.67 -6.49
N ARG A 139 4.00 -2.35 -7.28
CA ARG A 139 3.94 -2.63 -8.72
C ARG A 139 4.44 -1.51 -9.61
N VAL A 140 4.58 -0.30 -9.10
CA VAL A 140 5.13 0.79 -9.89
C VAL A 140 6.63 0.59 -10.07
N ASP A 141 7.18 0.99 -11.21
CA ASP A 141 8.59 0.73 -11.54
C ASP A 141 9.57 1.82 -11.05
N SER A 142 9.06 2.99 -10.66
CA SER A 142 9.88 4.13 -10.26
C SER A 142 9.48 4.74 -8.91
N ASP A 143 10.43 5.44 -8.28
CA ASP A 143 10.19 6.17 -7.03
C ASP A 143 9.24 7.36 -7.26
N ASP A 144 9.35 8.03 -8.42
CA ASP A 144 8.47 9.14 -8.81
C ASP A 144 7.03 8.68 -9.01
N ASP A 145 6.81 7.50 -9.59
CA ASP A 145 5.48 6.91 -9.73
C ASP A 145 4.89 6.53 -8.37
N ALA A 146 5.72 5.99 -7.46
CA ALA A 146 5.28 5.68 -6.10
C ALA A 146 4.85 6.96 -5.37
N VAL A 147 5.66 8.03 -5.42
CA VAL A 147 5.33 9.34 -4.85
C VAL A 147 4.02 9.86 -5.44
N ALA A 148 3.91 9.91 -6.78
CA ALA A 148 2.73 10.43 -7.44
C ALA A 148 1.46 9.65 -7.11
N LEU A 149 1.56 8.32 -6.97
CA LEU A 149 0.44 7.47 -6.61
C LEU A 149 -0.02 7.70 -5.16
N VAL A 150 0.93 7.79 -4.22
CA VAL A 150 0.66 8.09 -2.81
C VAL A 150 0.03 9.48 -2.66
N LEU A 151 0.55 10.48 -3.36
CA LEU A 151 -0.02 11.83 -3.34
C LEU A 151 -1.46 11.86 -3.87
N ALA A 152 -1.72 11.12 -4.96
CA ALA A 152 -3.05 11.01 -5.52
C ALA A 152 -4.02 10.34 -4.54
N ALA A 153 -3.61 9.25 -3.88
CA ALA A 153 -4.44 8.53 -2.93
C ALA A 153 -4.75 9.34 -1.67
N LEU A 154 -3.75 10.04 -1.12
CA LEU A 154 -3.83 10.69 0.18
C LEU A 154 -4.23 12.17 0.11
N SER A 155 -4.94 12.58 -0.96
CA SER A 155 -5.34 13.97 -1.18
C SER A 155 -6.27 14.53 -0.07
N GLY A 156 -7.00 13.66 0.64
CA GLY A 156 -7.87 14.00 1.77
C GLY A 156 -7.20 14.18 3.14
N GLN A 157 -5.87 14.33 3.21
CA GLN A 157 -5.07 14.41 4.45
C GLN A 157 -5.35 13.29 5.48
N PRO A 158 -5.18 12.01 5.10
CA PRO A 158 -5.29 10.91 6.05
C PRO A 158 -4.19 10.97 7.12
N ASP A 159 -4.54 10.56 8.33
CA ASP A 159 -3.61 10.43 9.47
C ASP A 159 -2.49 9.43 9.11
N PRO A 160 -1.21 9.84 9.10
CA PRO A 160 -0.09 8.96 8.81
C PRO A 160 -0.04 7.71 9.70
N ALA A 161 -0.59 7.76 10.92
CA ALA A 161 -0.65 6.59 11.80
C ALA A 161 -1.48 5.43 11.22
N GLY A 162 -2.40 5.72 10.28
CA GLY A 162 -3.20 4.72 9.57
C GLY A 162 -2.49 4.05 8.39
N LEU A 163 -1.26 4.45 8.04
CA LEU A 163 -0.53 4.01 6.84
C LEU A 163 0.49 2.91 7.18
N THR A 164 0.06 1.83 7.83
CA THR A 164 0.96 0.82 8.40
C THR A 164 1.66 -0.04 7.34
N GLU A 165 0.90 -0.55 6.37
CA GLU A 165 1.41 -1.38 5.28
C GLU A 165 2.14 -0.52 4.26
N LEU A 166 1.53 0.60 3.83
CA LEU A 166 2.13 1.50 2.86
C LEU A 166 3.49 2.00 3.34
N SER A 167 3.59 2.43 4.60
CA SER A 167 4.86 2.94 5.13
C SER A 167 5.91 1.86 5.21
N ARG A 168 5.52 0.60 5.44
CA ARG A 168 6.46 -0.53 5.42
C ARG A 168 6.95 -0.85 4.02
N VAL A 169 6.07 -0.78 3.01
CA VAL A 169 6.44 -0.95 1.60
C VAL A 169 7.42 0.14 1.18
N LEU A 170 7.07 1.41 1.42
CA LEU A 170 7.91 2.55 1.08
C LEU A 170 9.27 2.50 1.80
N ALA A 171 9.28 2.16 3.09
CA ALA A 171 10.49 2.01 3.88
C ALA A 171 11.36 0.79 3.49
N SER A 172 10.80 -0.20 2.78
CA SER A 172 11.61 -1.31 2.23
C SER A 172 12.43 -0.85 1.03
N GLY A 173 12.00 0.23 0.39
CA GLY A 173 12.65 0.79 -0.77
C GLY A 173 12.79 -0.19 -1.93
N ARG A 174 13.74 0.11 -2.82
CA ARG A 174 14.07 -0.67 -4.02
C ARG A 174 15.52 -1.16 -3.94
N PRO A 175 15.96 -2.09 -4.81
CA PRO A 175 17.37 -2.55 -4.81
C PRO A 175 18.40 -1.41 -4.92
N SER A 176 18.06 -0.34 -5.64
CA SER A 176 18.88 0.88 -5.82
C SER A 176 18.76 1.91 -4.68
N ASP A 177 17.75 1.77 -3.82
CA ASP A 177 17.47 2.66 -2.68
C ASP A 177 16.79 1.84 -1.58
N ARG A 178 17.60 1.09 -0.81
CA ARG A 178 17.13 0.06 0.13
C ARG A 178 16.34 0.57 1.34
N LEU A 179 16.22 1.88 1.50
CA LEU A 179 15.39 2.51 2.54
C LEU A 179 14.27 3.38 1.98
N GLY A 180 14.14 3.45 0.65
CA GLY A 180 13.18 4.35 0.01
C GLY A 180 13.43 5.82 0.33
N LEU A 181 14.69 6.22 0.55
CA LEU A 181 15.05 7.61 0.85
C LEU A 181 14.60 8.58 -0.25
N ARG A 182 14.64 8.15 -1.51
CA ARG A 182 14.16 8.96 -2.64
C ARG A 182 12.66 9.18 -2.58
N VAL A 183 11.89 8.15 -2.23
CA VAL A 183 10.44 8.30 -2.04
C VAL A 183 10.13 9.17 -0.82
N ILE A 184 10.84 8.97 0.30
CA ILE A 184 10.71 9.82 1.50
C ILE A 184 10.96 11.29 1.15
N VAL A 185 12.06 11.59 0.46
CA VAL A 185 12.39 12.96 0.03
C VAL A 185 11.35 13.49 -0.96
N GLY A 186 10.96 12.70 -1.96
CA GLY A 186 9.96 13.10 -2.95
C GLY A 186 8.60 13.43 -2.32
N LEU A 187 8.16 12.67 -1.31
CA LEU A 187 6.96 12.97 -0.53
C LEU A 187 7.09 14.31 0.21
N ALA A 188 8.25 14.57 0.82
CA ALA A 188 8.51 15.84 1.50
C ALA A 188 8.58 17.04 0.54
N GLU A 189 9.23 16.88 -0.62
CA GLU A 189 9.28 17.87 -1.70
C GLU A 189 7.88 18.22 -2.21
N ALA A 190 7.00 17.21 -2.30
CA ALA A 190 5.61 17.37 -2.69
C ALA A 190 4.68 17.90 -1.57
N GLY A 191 5.25 18.32 -0.42
CA GLY A 191 4.49 18.92 0.67
C GLY A 191 3.86 17.93 1.66
N ARG A 192 4.14 16.63 1.52
CA ARG A 192 3.69 15.56 2.44
C ARG A 192 4.80 15.13 3.39
N ALA A 193 5.35 16.10 4.10
CA ALA A 193 6.40 15.85 5.07
C ALA A 193 5.91 15.03 6.29
N ASP A 194 4.62 15.09 6.60
CA ASP A 194 3.94 14.25 7.59
C ASP A 194 4.11 12.76 7.25
N VAL A 195 3.77 12.37 6.02
CA VAL A 195 3.92 11.00 5.52
C VAL A 195 5.39 10.65 5.39
N ALA A 196 6.22 11.53 4.85
CA ALA A 196 7.66 11.32 4.71
C ALA A 196 8.33 11.02 6.07
N THR A 197 8.02 11.80 7.11
CA THR A 197 8.52 11.60 8.47
C THR A 197 8.05 10.27 9.05
N HIS A 198 6.79 9.87 8.81
CA HIS A 198 6.29 8.57 9.27
C HIS A 198 7.03 7.40 8.56
N VAL A 199 7.18 7.46 7.24
CA VAL A 199 7.92 6.44 6.47
C VAL A 199 9.38 6.38 6.91
N LEU A 200 10.03 7.53 7.14
CA LEU A 200 11.39 7.60 7.66
C LEU A 200 11.50 6.92 9.03
N ALA A 201 10.54 7.14 9.93
CA ALA A 201 10.53 6.49 11.23
C ALA A 201 10.46 4.95 11.10
N VAL A 202 9.61 4.44 10.19
CA VAL A 202 9.51 3.01 9.89
C VAL A 202 10.82 2.47 9.29
N ALA A 203 11.45 3.20 8.37
CA ALA A 203 12.73 2.80 7.78
C ALA A 203 13.83 2.69 8.84
N LEU A 204 13.96 3.67 9.74
CA LEU A 204 14.99 3.67 10.78
C LEU A 204 14.83 2.53 11.79
N ARG A 205 13.59 2.10 12.09
CA ARG A 205 13.34 0.96 12.98
C ARG A 205 13.77 -0.38 12.39
N ARG A 206 13.92 -0.48 11.07
CA ARG A 206 14.28 -1.72 10.37
C ARG A 206 15.78 -1.87 10.13
N VAL A 207 16.54 -0.80 10.33
CA VAL A 207 17.98 -0.82 10.08
C VAL A 207 18.73 -1.33 11.31
N SER A 208 19.47 -2.42 11.11
CA SER A 208 20.51 -2.83 12.05
C SER A 208 21.86 -2.24 11.61
N TYR A 209 22.34 -1.25 12.37
CA TYR A 209 23.74 -0.78 12.42
C TYR A 209 24.44 -0.41 11.10
N THR A 210 23.72 -0.24 9.99
CA THR A 210 24.32 0.05 8.68
C THR A 210 24.48 1.56 8.49
N ASP A 211 25.59 1.98 7.86
CA ASP A 211 25.91 3.40 7.68
C ASP A 211 24.84 4.14 6.85
N VAL A 212 23.96 4.89 7.52
CA VAL A 212 22.98 5.80 6.91
C VAL A 212 23.64 6.73 5.88
N ALA A 213 24.86 7.20 6.20
CA ALA A 213 25.71 7.97 5.30
C ALA A 213 25.89 7.30 3.93
N ARG A 214 26.11 5.98 3.89
CA ARG A 214 26.30 5.24 2.64
C ARG A 214 25.03 5.27 1.79
N TRP A 215 23.85 5.23 2.38
CA TRP A 215 22.59 5.29 1.61
C TRP A 215 22.28 6.70 1.12
N MET A 216 22.68 7.72 1.87
CA MET A 216 22.55 9.11 1.44
C MET A 216 23.40 9.43 0.19
N THR A 217 24.41 8.62 -0.16
CA THR A 217 25.15 8.77 -1.42
C THR A 217 24.28 8.60 -2.68
N ALA A 218 23.12 7.95 -2.55
CA ALA A 218 22.16 7.80 -3.65
C ALA A 218 21.29 9.05 -3.89
N LEU A 219 21.41 10.06 -3.02
CA LEU A 219 20.67 11.32 -3.05
C LEU A 219 21.55 12.47 -3.57
N ARG A 220 20.91 13.45 -4.21
CA ARG A 220 21.54 14.73 -4.55
C ARG A 220 21.73 15.60 -3.30
N SER A 221 22.57 16.63 -3.38
CA SER A 221 22.89 17.49 -2.22
C SER A 221 21.65 18.18 -1.64
N GLU A 222 20.73 18.61 -2.50
CA GLU A 222 19.48 19.29 -2.11
C GLU A 222 18.52 18.29 -1.44
N GLN A 223 18.47 17.06 -1.94
CA GLN A 223 17.66 15.98 -1.39
C GLN A 223 18.17 15.55 0.00
N ILE A 224 19.49 15.60 0.19
CA ILE A 224 20.10 15.41 1.50
C ILE A 224 19.62 16.48 2.48
N ASP A 225 19.58 17.77 2.11
CA ASP A 225 19.09 18.82 3.00
C ASP A 225 17.63 18.58 3.41
N ILE A 226 16.78 18.17 2.47
CA ILE A 226 15.38 17.83 2.74
C ILE A 226 15.30 16.68 3.74
N LEU A 227 16.06 15.60 3.53
CA LEU A 227 16.10 14.47 4.46
C LEU A 227 16.56 14.91 5.86
N LEU A 228 17.60 15.74 5.94
CA LEU A 228 18.10 16.27 7.22
C LEU A 228 17.09 17.18 7.91
N ASP A 229 16.27 17.91 7.16
CA ASP A 229 15.18 18.74 7.70
C ASP A 229 13.97 17.92 8.19
N LEU A 230 13.82 16.66 7.75
CA LEU A 230 12.81 15.73 8.25
C LEU A 230 13.18 15.11 9.60
N VAL A 231 14.48 14.89 9.88
CA VAL A 231 14.93 14.22 11.11
C VAL A 231 14.42 14.93 12.39
N PRO A 232 14.51 16.27 12.53
CA PRO A 232 14.01 16.96 13.72
C PRO A 232 12.48 16.85 13.91
N ARG A 233 11.74 16.50 12.85
CA ARG A 233 10.29 16.31 12.87
C ARG A 233 9.87 14.92 13.36
N LEU A 234 10.82 14.00 13.53
CA LEU A 234 10.52 12.73 14.18
C LEU A 234 10.08 12.99 15.62
N ASP A 235 8.94 12.41 16.01
CA ASP A 235 8.44 12.48 17.39
C ASP A 235 9.27 11.63 18.37
N ASP A 236 10.11 10.75 17.83
CA ASP A 236 10.88 9.76 18.58
C ASP A 236 12.35 10.19 18.70
N GLY A 237 12.73 10.71 19.88
CA GLY A 237 14.10 11.15 20.18
C GLY A 237 15.14 10.04 20.07
N LEU A 238 14.75 8.77 20.28
CA LEU A 238 15.61 7.61 20.05
C LEU A 238 15.94 7.47 18.55
N LEU A 239 14.95 7.56 17.67
CA LEU A 239 15.19 7.50 16.22
C LEU A 239 16.06 8.66 15.73
N MET A 240 15.83 9.88 16.23
CA MET A 240 16.68 11.03 15.91
C MET A 240 18.13 10.79 16.36
N THR A 241 18.31 10.26 17.57
CA THR A 241 19.62 9.96 18.14
C THR A 241 20.34 8.89 17.35
N MET A 242 19.63 7.81 16.96
CA MET A 242 20.19 6.76 16.11
C MET A 242 20.62 7.32 14.76
N PHE A 243 19.77 8.09 14.07
CA PHE A 243 20.12 8.73 12.80
C PHE A 243 21.37 9.60 12.94
N THR A 244 21.40 10.45 13.96
CA THR A 244 22.54 11.34 14.28
C THR A 244 23.80 10.53 14.54
N SER A 245 23.70 9.42 15.27
CA SER A 245 24.80 8.50 15.57
C SER A 245 25.31 7.72 14.36
N HIS A 246 24.61 7.73 13.23
CA HIS A 246 25.11 7.15 11.99
C HIS A 246 25.83 8.18 11.12
N LEU A 247 25.64 9.48 11.36
CA LEU A 247 26.28 10.54 10.57
C LEU A 247 27.56 11.11 11.20
N TRP A 248 27.90 10.80 12.45
CA TRP A 248 29.05 11.41 13.13
C TRP A 248 30.41 11.24 12.43
N ARG A 249 30.55 10.23 11.57
CA ARG A 249 31.78 10.00 10.78
C ARG A 249 31.87 10.91 9.55
N GLU A 250 30.74 11.41 9.08
CA GLU A 250 30.63 12.34 7.95
C GLU A 250 30.47 13.77 8.47
N GLU A 251 31.60 14.41 8.83
CA GLU A 251 31.62 15.70 9.56
C GLU A 251 30.73 16.78 8.92
N ALA A 252 30.72 16.88 7.58
CA ALA A 252 29.90 17.86 6.86
C ALA A 252 28.39 17.57 6.96
N LEU A 253 27.98 16.30 6.87
CA LEU A 253 26.57 15.90 7.01
C LEU A 253 26.11 16.04 8.46
N PHE A 254 27.00 15.74 9.41
CA PHE A 254 26.75 15.90 10.83
C PHE A 254 26.57 17.37 11.21
N ASP A 255 27.43 18.29 10.75
CA ASP A 255 27.28 19.73 10.99
C ASP A 255 25.96 20.27 10.40
N ARG A 256 25.60 19.85 9.17
CA ARG A 256 24.30 20.18 8.54
C ARG A 256 23.12 19.71 9.37
N LEU A 257 23.14 18.45 9.84
CA LEU A 257 22.07 17.89 10.67
C LEU A 257 21.94 18.66 12.00
N LEU A 258 23.04 18.88 12.72
CA LEU A 258 23.00 19.61 13.99
C LEU A 258 22.52 21.06 13.80
N THR A 259 22.91 21.70 12.69
CA THR A 259 22.41 23.03 12.33
C THR A 259 20.90 23.02 12.08
N ALA A 260 20.38 22.03 11.35
CA ALA A 260 18.95 21.86 11.11
C ALA A 260 18.18 21.62 12.42
N MET A 261 18.69 20.75 13.30
CA MET A 261 18.11 20.47 14.61
C MET A 261 18.13 21.70 15.52
N ALA A 262 19.22 22.47 15.54
CA ALA A 262 19.33 23.71 16.31
C ALA A 262 18.31 24.75 15.82
N ARG A 263 18.19 24.93 14.50
CA ARG A 263 17.21 25.84 13.88
C ARG A 263 15.78 25.51 14.26
N GLN A 264 15.46 24.23 14.40
CA GLN A 264 14.13 23.76 14.79
C GLN A 264 13.96 23.62 16.32
N GLY A 265 14.97 23.96 17.13
CA GLY A 265 14.91 23.86 18.59
C GLY A 265 14.86 22.42 19.12
N ARG A 266 15.36 21.45 18.34
CA ARG A 266 15.26 20.00 18.63
C ARG A 266 16.58 19.38 19.09
N LEU A 267 17.65 20.16 19.25
CA LEU A 267 18.96 19.64 19.61
C LEU A 267 18.98 18.95 20.98
N ASP A 268 18.16 19.40 21.92
CA ASP A 268 18.03 18.83 23.27
C ASP A 268 17.16 17.57 23.32
N ALA A 269 16.48 17.22 22.23
CA ALA A 269 15.73 15.96 22.11
C ALA A 269 16.62 14.77 21.69
N LEU A 270 17.91 15.02 21.42
CA LEU A 270 18.90 13.96 21.30
C LEU A 270 19.21 13.38 22.69
N ASP A 271 19.33 12.07 22.79
CA ASP A 271 19.75 11.39 24.01
C ASP A 271 21.28 11.15 23.97
N PRO A 272 22.09 12.03 24.59
CA PRO A 272 23.55 11.88 24.60
C PRO A 272 24.01 10.66 25.38
N THR A 273 23.16 10.05 26.21
CA THR A 273 23.53 8.88 27.01
C THR A 273 23.63 7.61 26.18
N MET A 274 22.95 7.56 25.03
CA MET A 274 22.98 6.41 24.13
C MET A 274 24.34 6.19 23.45
N THR A 275 25.05 7.27 23.14
CA THR A 275 26.36 7.20 22.48
C THR A 275 27.29 8.30 22.96
N ARG A 276 28.28 7.92 23.79
CA ARG A 276 29.33 8.84 24.30
C ARG A 276 30.04 9.61 23.19
N THR A 277 30.23 8.99 22.02
CA THR A 277 30.83 9.62 20.84
C THR A 277 29.98 10.77 20.28
N VAL A 278 28.66 10.58 20.20
CA VAL A 278 27.73 11.61 19.72
C VAL A 278 27.65 12.75 20.71
N ALA A 279 27.59 12.46 22.02
CA ALA A 279 27.64 13.49 23.06
C ALA A 279 28.89 14.37 22.96
N GLN A 280 30.07 13.77 22.74
CA GLN A 280 31.32 14.50 22.55
C GLN A 280 31.33 15.33 21.26
N ALA A 281 30.78 14.79 20.16
CA ALA A 281 30.68 15.48 18.89
C ALA A 281 29.75 16.70 18.99
N ILE A 282 28.58 16.56 19.63
CA ILE A 282 27.65 17.66 19.90
C ILE A 282 28.31 18.72 20.79
N ALA A 283 28.99 18.32 21.87
CA ALA A 283 29.68 19.27 22.74
C ALA A 283 30.84 20.00 22.04
N ARG A 284 31.50 19.36 21.08
CA ARG A 284 32.51 20.02 20.22
C ARG A 284 31.85 21.01 19.27
N TRP A 285 30.74 20.62 18.66
CA TRP A 285 29.96 21.46 17.75
C TRP A 285 29.37 22.70 18.44
N ARG A 286 28.79 22.57 19.64
CA ARG A 286 28.29 23.71 20.43
C ARG A 286 29.41 24.72 20.72
N ARG A 287 30.56 24.21 21.18
CA ARG A 287 31.75 25.04 21.44
C ARG A 287 32.25 25.79 20.21
N SER A 288 32.23 25.18 19.01
CA SER A 288 32.67 25.86 17.78
C SER A 288 31.71 26.98 17.35
N ARG A 289 30.46 26.97 17.85
CA ARG A 289 29.43 28.00 17.59
C ARG A 289 29.25 29.00 18.74
N GLY A 290 30.04 28.88 19.81
CA GLY A 290 29.94 29.76 20.98
C GLY A 290 28.69 29.53 21.83
N GLN A 291 28.11 28.32 21.75
CA GLN A 291 26.96 27.87 22.54
C GLN A 291 27.37 26.99 23.72
#